data_AF-A0A9D0NTF6-F1
#
_entry.id   AF-A0A9D0NTF6-F1
#
_cell.length_a   1.000
_cell.length_b   1.000
_cell.length_c   1.000
_cell.angle_alpha   90.00
_cell.angle_beta   90.00
_cell.angle_gamma   90.00
#
_symmetry.space_group_name_H-M   'P 1'
#
loop_
_entity.id
_entity.type
_entity.pdbx_description
1 polymer ?
#
loop_
_entity_poly.entity_id
_entity_poly.type
_entity_poly.pdbx_seq_one_letter_code
_entity_poly.pdbx_strand_id
1 'polypeptide(L)'
;MANPPLCDFDRIRYEIRPCDVVLVEGRSRISEIIRTITQSPWSHSALYIGRIHDIDDAELRDKVLSFYNGDPNEQLIIEAWLGEGTVVNPLSKYRNDSLRVCRPTGLARQDAQHILKFALHHLGFEYDLRQLLDLARFLFPY
;
A
#
# COMPACT_ATOMS: atom_id res chain seq x y z
N MET A 1 -10.99 17.30 -16.84
CA MET A 1 -9.52 17.46 -16.82
C MET A 1 -9.02 16.85 -15.51
N ALA A 2 -8.10 15.89 -15.56
CA ALA A 2 -7.53 15.33 -14.33
C ALA A 2 -6.65 16.40 -13.67
N ASN A 3 -6.86 16.66 -12.38
CA ASN A 3 -5.98 17.57 -11.64
C ASN A 3 -4.55 17.00 -11.62
N PRO A 4 -3.52 17.83 -11.77
CA PRO A 4 -2.15 17.38 -11.58
C PRO A 4 -1.98 16.82 -10.14
N PRO A 5 -1.19 15.75 -9.95
CA PRO A 5 -0.97 15.19 -8.63
C PRO A 5 -0.37 16.26 -7.71
N LEU A 6 -0.87 16.31 -6.47
CA LEU A 6 -0.49 17.34 -5.49
C LEU A 6 0.88 17.08 -4.83
N CYS A 7 1.67 16.15 -5.36
CA CYS A 7 2.95 15.72 -4.79
C CYS A 7 4.03 15.52 -5.86
N ASP A 8 5.28 15.73 -5.44
CA ASP A 8 6.46 15.35 -6.20
C ASP A 8 6.83 13.90 -5.87
N PHE A 9 6.57 13.00 -6.82
CA PHE A 9 6.83 11.57 -6.66
C PHE A 9 8.32 11.26 -6.42
N ASP A 10 9.23 11.95 -7.13
CA ASP A 10 10.66 11.66 -7.01
C ASP A 10 11.19 12.10 -5.64
N ARG A 11 10.65 13.18 -5.07
CA ARG A 11 10.92 13.56 -3.69
C ARG A 11 10.39 12.54 -2.68
N ILE A 12 9.15 12.07 -2.84
CA ILE A 12 8.58 11.02 -1.97
C ILE A 12 9.44 9.76 -2.02
N ARG A 13 9.82 9.34 -3.23
CA ARG A 13 10.65 8.18 -3.49
C ARG A 13 11.99 8.24 -2.75
N TYR A 14 12.57 9.43 -2.61
CA TYR A 14 13.82 9.65 -1.90
C TYR A 14 13.65 9.68 -0.37
N GLU A 15 12.54 10.24 0.12
CA GLU A 15 12.33 10.46 1.56
C GLU A 15 11.69 9.26 2.28
N ILE A 16 10.98 8.38 1.57
CA ILE A 16 10.23 7.26 2.12
C ILE A 16 11.13 6.22 2.78
N ARG A 17 10.64 5.60 3.86
CA ARG A 17 11.37 4.61 4.68
C ARG A 17 10.51 3.36 4.91
N PRO A 18 11.15 2.18 5.11
CA PRO A 18 10.44 0.96 5.50
C PRO A 18 9.47 1.22 6.67
N CYS A 19 8.28 0.64 6.57
CA CYS A 19 7.15 0.83 7.48
C CYS A 19 6.42 2.18 7.42
N ASP A 20 6.78 3.06 6.49
CA ASP A 20 5.91 4.20 6.17
C ASP A 20 4.60 3.70 5.53
N VAL A 21 3.48 4.32 5.89
CA VAL A 21 2.18 4.10 5.24
C VAL A 21 2.01 5.12 4.14
N VAL A 22 1.76 4.65 2.91
CA VAL A 22 1.48 5.48 1.75
C VAL A 22 -0.02 5.55 1.57
N LEU A 23 -0.59 6.75 1.69
CA LEU A 23 -1.97 7.02 1.33
C LEU A 23 -2.05 7.44 -0.14
N VAL A 24 -3.03 6.89 -0.86
CA VAL A 24 -3.20 7.11 -2.30
C VAL A 24 -4.59 7.66 -2.59
N GLU A 25 -4.64 8.71 -3.39
CA GLU A 25 -5.86 9.18 -4.04
C GLU A 25 -6.12 8.33 -5.30
N GLY A 26 -6.75 7.16 -5.12
CA GLY A 26 -6.98 6.20 -6.21
C GLY A 26 -8.03 6.68 -7.20
N ARG A 27 -7.98 6.21 -8.45
CA ARG A 27 -8.89 6.65 -9.52
C ARG A 27 -9.96 5.64 -9.92
N SER A 28 -10.10 4.55 -9.16
CA SER A 28 -11.09 3.52 -9.45
C SER A 28 -12.51 3.92 -9.01
N ARG A 29 -13.54 3.25 -9.53
CA ARG A 29 -14.93 3.43 -9.07
C ARG A 29 -15.09 3.15 -7.58
N ILE A 30 -14.35 2.16 -7.06
CA ILE A 30 -14.35 1.85 -5.62
C ILE A 30 -13.69 2.98 -4.84
N SER A 31 -12.63 3.58 -5.40
CA SER A 31 -11.97 4.73 -4.80
C SER A 31 -12.91 5.93 -4.63
N GLU A 32 -13.77 6.20 -5.63
CA GLU A 32 -14.81 7.23 -5.54
C GLU A 32 -15.81 6.97 -4.41
N ILE A 33 -16.26 5.72 -4.27
CA ILE A 33 -17.16 5.31 -3.19
C ILE A 33 -16.49 5.54 -1.83
N ILE A 34 -15.27 5.05 -1.63
CA ILE A 34 -14.52 5.23 -0.39
C ILE A 34 -14.36 6.70 -0.04
N ARG A 35 -13.98 7.55 -1.01
CA ARG A 35 -13.83 9.00 -0.78
C ARG A 35 -15.14 9.65 -0.34
N THR A 36 -16.22 9.31 -1.02
CA THR A 36 -17.56 9.88 -0.75
C THR A 36 -18.02 9.53 0.67
N ILE A 37 -17.79 8.29 1.10
CA ILE A 37 -18.22 7.79 2.41
C ILE A 37 -17.37 8.37 3.53
N THR A 38 -16.04 8.32 3.36
CA THR A 38 -15.09 8.72 4.39
C THR A 38 -14.89 10.23 4.46
N GLN A 39 -15.43 10.98 3.49
CA GLN A 39 -15.19 12.43 3.33
C GLN A 39 -13.68 12.75 3.33
N SER A 40 -12.88 11.84 2.79
CA SER A 40 -11.43 11.91 2.71
C SER A 40 -10.99 11.72 1.26
N PRO A 41 -9.96 12.44 0.76
CA PRO A 41 -9.42 12.20 -0.57
C PRO A 41 -8.68 10.85 -0.66
N TRP A 42 -8.21 10.31 0.46
CA TRP A 42 -7.44 9.07 0.51
C TRP A 42 -8.37 7.87 0.42
N SER A 43 -8.26 7.12 -0.67
CA SER A 43 -9.13 5.97 -0.94
C SER A 43 -8.44 4.63 -0.75
N HIS A 44 -7.12 4.64 -0.66
CA HIS A 44 -6.31 3.43 -0.56
C HIS A 44 -5.09 3.69 0.31
N SER A 45 -4.58 2.63 0.93
CA SER A 45 -3.36 2.66 1.71
C SER A 45 -2.48 1.46 1.36
N ALA A 46 -1.18 1.69 1.37
CA ALA A 46 -0.16 0.67 1.17
C ALA A 46 0.94 0.85 2.21
N LEU A 47 1.60 -0.24 2.59
CA LEU A 47 2.75 -0.21 3.47
C LEU A 47 4.02 -0.30 2.63
N TYR A 48 4.95 0.63 2.82
CA TYR A 48 6.23 0.60 2.13
C TYR A 48 7.18 -0.38 2.80
N ILE A 49 7.70 -1.34 2.02
CA ILE A 49 8.54 -2.44 2.52
C ILE A 49 10.01 -2.29 2.14
N GLY A 50 10.37 -1.28 1.34
CA GLY A 50 11.74 -1.08 0.86
C GLY A 50 12.01 -1.82 -0.45
N ARG A 51 13.29 -1.98 -0.77
CA ARG A 51 13.75 -2.85 -1.87
C ARG A 51 13.98 -4.26 -1.34
N ILE A 52 14.10 -5.23 -2.24
CA ILE A 52 14.31 -6.63 -1.84
C ILE A 52 15.57 -6.79 -0.97
N HIS A 53 16.63 -6.02 -1.25
CA HIS A 53 17.86 -6.05 -0.45
C HIS A 53 17.77 -5.35 0.90
N ASP A 54 16.73 -4.54 1.15
CA ASP A 54 16.51 -3.88 2.44
C ASP A 54 15.84 -4.82 3.46
N ILE A 55 15.37 -5.99 3.02
CA ILE A 55 14.77 -7.02 3.85
C ILE A 55 15.88 -7.93 4.39
N ASP A 56 16.06 -7.91 5.72
CA ASP A 56 17.14 -8.63 6.40
C ASP A 56 16.95 -10.17 6.36
N ASP A 57 15.70 -10.65 6.35
CA ASP A 57 15.34 -12.07 6.39
C ASP A 57 15.32 -12.70 4.99
N ALA A 58 16.10 -13.78 4.79
CA ALA A 58 16.22 -14.47 3.51
C ALA A 58 14.90 -15.13 3.07
N GLU A 59 14.14 -15.72 3.98
CA GLU A 59 12.87 -16.38 3.65
C GLU A 59 11.82 -15.37 3.20
N LEU A 60 11.82 -14.19 3.83
CA LEU A 60 10.93 -13.10 3.45
C LEU A 60 11.28 -12.55 2.06
N ARG A 61 12.57 -12.48 1.70
CA ARG A 61 12.99 -12.09 0.34
C ARG A 61 12.50 -13.08 -0.69
N ASP A 62 12.70 -14.37 -0.47
CA ASP A 62 12.24 -15.42 -1.38
C ASP A 62 10.71 -15.40 -1.54
N LYS A 63 9.99 -15.12 -0.45
CA LYS A 63 8.54 -14.92 -0.49
C LYS A 63 8.15 -13.69 -1.30
N VAL A 64 8.81 -12.55 -1.14
CA VAL A 64 8.53 -11.38 -1.99
C VAL A 64 8.78 -11.69 -3.47
N LEU A 65 9.89 -12.37 -3.77
CA LEU A 65 10.24 -12.78 -5.13
C LEU A 65 9.24 -13.77 -5.76
N SER A 66 8.57 -14.60 -4.96
CA SER A 66 7.53 -15.49 -5.49
C SER A 66 6.22 -14.78 -5.86
N PHE A 67 5.98 -13.59 -5.29
CA PHE A 67 4.82 -12.74 -5.59
C PHE A 67 5.17 -11.54 -6.48
N TYR A 68 6.45 -11.29 -6.76
CA TYR A 68 6.92 -10.13 -7.53
C TYR A 68 7.96 -10.53 -8.60
N ASN A 69 7.59 -10.34 -9.87
CA ASN A 69 8.42 -10.69 -11.03
C ASN A 69 9.14 -9.49 -11.67
N GLY A 70 9.18 -8.32 -11.02
CA GLY A 70 9.81 -7.10 -11.54
C GLY A 70 11.29 -6.95 -11.17
N ASP A 71 11.83 -5.73 -11.28
CA ASP A 71 13.23 -5.46 -10.93
C ASP A 71 13.44 -5.49 -9.41
N PRO A 72 14.36 -6.32 -8.87
CA PRO A 72 14.68 -6.38 -7.44
C PRO A 72 15.15 -5.06 -6.82
N ASN A 73 15.61 -4.10 -7.64
CA ASN A 73 16.05 -2.78 -7.20
C ASN A 73 14.91 -1.76 -7.10
N GLU A 74 13.71 -2.13 -7.54
CA GLU A 74 12.54 -1.28 -7.37
C GLU A 74 12.12 -1.22 -5.91
N GLN A 75 11.54 -0.08 -5.58
CA GLN A 75 10.96 0.16 -4.27
C GLN A 75 9.58 -0.45 -4.24
N LEU A 76 9.32 -1.29 -3.24
CA LEU A 76 8.14 -2.11 -3.17
C LEU A 76 7.20 -1.63 -2.07
N ILE A 77 5.92 -1.87 -2.31
CA ILE A 77 4.83 -1.66 -1.37
C ILE A 77 4.03 -2.96 -1.26
N ILE A 78 3.49 -3.22 -0.08
CA ILE A 78 2.49 -4.26 0.16
C ILE A 78 1.13 -3.61 0.34
N GLU A 79 0.13 -4.16 -0.32
CA GLU A 79 -1.21 -3.60 -0.36
C GLU A 79 -2.27 -4.67 -0.58
N ALA A 80 -3.47 -4.39 -0.08
CA ALA A 80 -4.62 -5.28 -0.23
C ALA A 80 -5.50 -4.77 -1.37
N TRP A 81 -5.61 -5.55 -2.44
CA TRP A 81 -6.42 -5.25 -3.61
C TRP A 81 -7.65 -6.15 -3.70
N LEU A 82 -8.76 -5.55 -4.13
CA LEU A 82 -10.02 -6.24 -4.28
C LEU A 82 -9.93 -7.26 -5.43
N GLY A 83 -10.17 -8.53 -5.13
CA GLY A 83 -10.08 -9.64 -6.09
C GLY A 83 -8.67 -10.23 -6.26
N GLU A 84 -7.62 -9.53 -5.84
CA GLU A 84 -6.23 -10.01 -5.91
C GLU A 84 -5.66 -10.39 -4.53
N GLY A 85 -6.28 -9.90 -3.44
CA GLY A 85 -5.80 -10.14 -2.09
C GLY A 85 -4.62 -9.25 -1.71
N THR A 86 -3.77 -9.74 -0.80
CA THR A 86 -2.56 -9.02 -0.39
C THR A 86 -1.44 -9.26 -1.38
N VAL A 87 -1.05 -8.22 -2.10
CA VAL A 87 -0.08 -8.26 -3.20
C VAL A 87 1.10 -7.32 -2.97
N VAL A 88 2.21 -7.59 -3.65
CA VAL A 88 3.36 -6.69 -3.74
C VAL A 88 3.33 -5.98 -5.09
N ASN A 89 3.47 -4.66 -5.07
CA ASN A 89 3.58 -3.85 -6.27
C ASN A 89 4.76 -2.88 -6.14
N PRO A 90 5.31 -2.39 -7.26
CA PRO A 90 6.31 -1.35 -7.20
C PRO A 90 5.65 -0.01 -6.84
N LEU A 91 6.33 0.81 -6.06
CA LEU A 91 5.89 2.17 -5.71
C LEU A 91 5.65 3.02 -6.99
N SER A 92 6.36 2.71 -8.08
CA SER A 92 6.22 3.35 -9.39
C SER A 92 4.83 3.17 -10.01
N LYS A 93 4.04 2.17 -9.58
CA LYS A 93 2.62 2.01 -9.93
C LYS A 93 1.81 3.28 -9.68
N TYR A 94 2.16 4.03 -8.64
CA TYR A 94 1.46 5.24 -8.23
C TYR A 94 2.17 6.54 -8.62
N ARG A 95 3.09 6.50 -9.60
CA ARG A 95 3.85 7.68 -10.06
C ARG A 95 2.96 8.87 -10.42
N ASN A 96 1.78 8.61 -10.96
CA ASN A 96 0.89 9.64 -11.48
C ASN A 96 -0.26 9.99 -10.53
N ASP A 97 -0.28 9.44 -9.31
CA ASP A 97 -1.34 9.66 -8.32
C ASP A 97 -0.87 10.61 -7.21
N SER A 98 -1.82 11.23 -6.50
CA SER A 98 -1.51 12.02 -5.31
C SER A 98 -1.17 11.07 -4.15
N LEU A 99 0.01 11.25 -3.56
CA LEU A 99 0.51 10.43 -2.48
C LEU A 99 0.75 11.26 -1.22
N ARG A 100 0.48 10.65 -0.06
CA ARG A 100 0.88 11.17 1.24
C ARG A 100 1.56 10.08 2.05
N VAL A 101 2.77 10.40 2.54
CA VAL A 101 3.53 9.52 3.42
C VAL A 101 3.15 9.80 4.87
N CYS A 102 2.74 8.75 5.58
CA CYS A 102 2.44 8.76 7.00
C CYS A 102 3.51 7.93 7.71
N ARG A 103 4.40 8.62 8.43
CA ARG A 103 5.52 7.99 9.15
C ARG A 103 5.18 7.79 10.63
N PRO A 104 5.30 6.57 11.17
CA PRO A 104 5.17 6.36 12.61
C PRO A 104 6.31 7.05 13.38
N THR A 105 5.97 7.79 14.42
CA THR A 105 6.93 8.42 15.32
C THR A 105 7.38 7.44 16.40
N GLY A 106 8.69 7.24 16.56
CA GLY A 106 9.25 6.39 17.63
C GLY A 106 9.32 4.90 17.32
N LEU A 107 9.16 4.49 16.05
CA LEU A 107 9.33 3.09 15.64
C LEU A 107 10.81 2.70 15.65
N ALA A 108 11.19 1.74 16.51
CA ALA A 108 12.54 1.20 16.51
C ALA A 108 12.78 0.30 15.29
N ARG A 109 14.05 0.17 14.87
CA ARG A 109 14.41 -0.68 13.72
C ARG A 109 13.97 -2.14 13.91
N GLN A 110 14.08 -2.66 15.12
CA GLN A 110 13.67 -4.04 15.43
C GLN A 110 12.16 -4.21 15.26
N ASP A 111 11.35 -3.27 15.77
CA ASP A 111 9.89 -3.30 15.60
C ASP A 111 9.48 -3.17 14.13
N ALA A 112 10.19 -2.35 13.37
CA ALA A 112 9.98 -2.25 11.93
C ALA A 112 10.15 -3.61 11.23
N GLN A 113 11.18 -4.39 11.58
CA GLN A 113 11.38 -5.73 11.03
C GLN A 113 10.25 -6.70 11.44
N HIS A 114 9.74 -6.61 12.67
CA HIS A 114 8.58 -7.41 13.08
C HIS A 114 7.32 -7.06 12.27
N ILE A 115 7.08 -5.77 12.02
CA ILE A 115 5.96 -5.31 11.19
C ILE A 115 6.10 -5.82 9.76
N LEU A 116 7.29 -5.70 9.16
CA LEU A 116 7.55 -6.21 7.81
C LEU A 116 7.34 -7.72 7.74
N LYS A 117 7.87 -8.47 8.71
CA LYS A 117 7.66 -9.92 8.80
C LYS A 117 6.19 -10.28 8.88
N PHE A 118 5.43 -9.59 9.74
CA PHE A 118 4.00 -9.81 9.86
C PHE A 118 3.26 -9.51 8.55
N ALA A 119 3.52 -8.37 7.91
CA ALA A 119 2.88 -7.98 6.66
C ALA A 119 3.20 -8.97 5.53
N LEU A 120 4.47 -9.33 5.36
CA LEU A 120 4.92 -10.28 4.34
C LEU A 120 4.40 -11.70 4.58
N HIS A 121 4.17 -12.09 5.84
CA HIS A 121 3.51 -13.36 6.14
C HIS A 121 2.08 -13.43 5.56
N HIS A 122 1.39 -12.29 5.45
CA HIS A 122 0.03 -12.22 4.91
C HIS A 122 -0.04 -12.04 3.39
N LEU A 123 1.09 -12.05 2.67
CA LEU A 123 1.07 -12.08 1.21
C LEU A 123 0.28 -13.28 0.68
N GLY A 124 -0.59 -13.01 -0.30
CA GLY A 124 -1.49 -13.99 -0.90
C GLY A 124 -2.79 -14.25 -0.13
N PHE A 125 -3.02 -13.63 1.03
CA PHE A 125 -4.30 -13.74 1.72
C PHE A 125 -5.39 -13.00 0.93
N GLU A 126 -6.56 -13.63 0.82
CA GLU A 126 -7.71 -13.04 0.13
C GLU A 126 -8.18 -11.76 0.83
N TYR A 127 -8.66 -10.81 0.01
CA TYR A 127 -9.22 -9.57 0.51
C TYR A 127 -10.57 -9.85 1.19
N ASP A 128 -10.75 -9.41 2.45
CA ASP A 128 -12.02 -9.61 3.14
C ASP A 128 -13.09 -8.63 2.64
N LEU A 129 -13.88 -9.08 1.67
CA LEU A 129 -15.00 -8.32 1.09
C LEU A 129 -16.16 -8.12 2.08
N ARG A 130 -16.24 -8.90 3.17
CA ARG A 130 -17.39 -8.87 4.07
C ARG A 130 -17.57 -7.49 4.69
N GLN A 131 -16.47 -6.88 5.13
CA GLN A 131 -16.49 -5.55 5.75
C GLN A 131 -16.90 -4.46 4.76
N LEU A 132 -16.50 -4.57 3.50
CA LEU A 132 -16.83 -3.59 2.47
C LEU A 132 -18.30 -3.72 2.01
N LEU A 133 -18.80 -4.95 1.92
CA LEU A 133 -20.22 -5.22 1.65
C LEU A 133 -21.12 -4.76 2.80
N ASP A 134 -20.72 -5.00 4.05
CA ASP A 134 -21.44 -4.50 5.21
C ASP A 134 -21.48 -2.97 5.25
N LEU A 135 -20.35 -2.33 4.98
CA LEU A 135 -20.27 -0.87 4.87
C LEU A 135 -21.20 -0.34 3.76
N ALA A 136 -21.18 -0.96 2.57
CA ALA A 136 -22.07 -0.60 1.48
C ALA A 136 -23.55 -0.78 1.85
N ARG A 137 -23.89 -1.85 2.58
CA ARG A 137 -25.24 -2.11 3.09
C ARG A 137 -25.74 -1.03 4.05
N PHE A 138 -24.86 -0.43 4.86
CA PHE A 138 -25.22 0.67 5.76
C PHE A 138 -25.39 2.01 5.04
N LEU A 139 -24.71 2.21 3.91
CA LEU A 139 -24.63 3.51 3.24
C LEU A 139 -25.62 3.66 2.09
N PHE A 140 -26.15 2.55 1.59
CA PHE A 140 -27.28 2.51 0.67
C PHE A 140 -28.45 1.76 1.33
N PRO A 141 -29.17 2.38 2.30
CA PRO A 141 -30.46 1.85 2.71
C PRO A 141 -31.39 1.86 1.48
N TYR A 142 -32.07 0.74 1.27
CA TYR A 142 -32.97 0.49 0.13
C TYR A 142 -33.99 1.61 -0.08
#